data_AF-A0A9P5PBG8-F1
#
_entry.id   AF-A0A9P5PBG8-F1
#
_cell.length_a   1.000
_cell.length_b   1.000
_cell.length_c   1.000
_cell.angle_alpha   90.00
_cell.angle_beta   90.00
_cell.angle_gamma   90.00
#
_symmetry.space_group_name_H-M   'P 1'
#
loop_
_entity.id
_entity.type
_entity.pdbx_description
1 polymer ?
#
loop_
_entity_poly.entity_id
_entity_poly.type
_entity_poly.pdbx_seq_one_letter_code
_entity_poly.pdbx_strand_id
1 'polypeptide(L)' 'YSKLLLMLGYGIPFWNSSPTTRNASALFYEEGLLVGDVITLNEEGGYDYLFNIFLPENSERNRF' A
#
# COMPACT_ATOMS: atom_id res chain seq x y z
N TYR A 1 -2.81 -13.34 -11.84
CA TYR A 1 -3.11 -11.90 -11.73
C TYR A 1 -2.54 -11.09 -12.90
N SER A 2 -1.25 -11.19 -13.21
CA SER A 2 -0.58 -10.47 -14.32
C SER A 2 -1.15 -10.70 -15.73
N LYS A 3 -1.72 -11.88 -16.03
CA LYS A 3 -2.31 -12.18 -17.35
C LYS A 3 -3.65 -11.47 -17.64
N LEU A 4 -4.45 -11.15 -16.62
CA LEU A 4 -5.73 -10.44 -16.79
C LEU A 4 -5.52 -8.94 -17.04
N LEU A 5 -4.46 -8.43 -16.44
CA LEU A 5 -4.04 -7.04 -16.51
C LEU A 5 -3.42 -6.63 -17.86
N LEU A 6 -2.95 -7.59 -18.66
CA LEU A 6 -2.31 -7.37 -19.96
C LEU A 6 -3.29 -7.30 -21.15
N MET A 7 -4.52 -7.82 -21.01
CA MET A 7 -5.44 -8.00 -22.15
C MET A 7 -6.13 -6.73 -22.66
N LEU A 8 -5.98 -5.58 -21.99
CA LEU A 8 -6.64 -4.33 -22.39
C LEU A 8 -5.75 -3.41 -23.24
N GLY A 9 -4.47 -3.71 -23.45
CA GLY A 9 -3.61 -2.94 -24.38
C GLY A 9 -3.27 -1.50 -23.94
N TYR A 10 -3.57 -1.09 -22.69
CA TYR A 10 -3.39 0.28 -22.19
C TYR A 10 -2.12 0.53 -21.36
N GLY A 11 -1.07 -0.27 -21.57
CA GLY A 11 0.17 -0.12 -20.81
C GLY A 11 0.09 -0.76 -19.42
N ILE A 12 1.18 -0.64 -18.68
CA ILE A 12 1.35 -1.21 -17.34
C ILE A 12 0.10 -0.89 -16.51
N PRO A 13 -0.52 -1.87 -15.84
CA PRO A 13 -1.68 -1.60 -14.99
C PRO A 13 -1.20 -0.68 -13.89
N PHE A 14 -1.56 0.59 -13.96
CA PHE A 14 -1.33 1.50 -12.86
C PHE A 14 -2.28 1.06 -11.76
N TRP A 15 -1.71 0.36 -10.77
CA TRP A 15 -2.39 0.01 -9.54
C TRP A 15 -2.91 1.30 -8.90
N ASN A 16 -4.23 1.44 -8.83
CA ASN A 16 -4.87 2.55 -8.14
C ASN A 16 -5.03 2.18 -6.66
N SER A 17 -3.98 2.43 -5.89
CA SER A 17 -3.88 2.07 -4.48
C SER A 17 -4.92 2.84 -3.67
N SER A 18 -5.94 2.16 -3.14
CA SER A 18 -6.87 2.73 -2.17
C SER A 18 -6.64 2.07 -0.81
N PRO A 19 -6.29 2.82 0.25
CA PRO A 19 -6.13 2.26 1.58
C PRO A 19 -7.46 1.70 2.06
N THR A 20 -7.46 0.43 2.45
CA THR A 20 -8.64 -0.28 2.96
C THR A 20 -8.73 -0.13 4.49
N THR A 21 -7.59 -0.07 5.17
CA THR A 21 -7.50 0.10 6.62
C THR A 21 -7.67 1.56 7.02
N ARG A 22 -8.32 1.77 8.18
CA ARG A 22 -8.36 3.04 8.92
C ARG A 22 -7.37 3.11 10.10
N ASN A 23 -6.66 2.01 10.38
CA ASN A 23 -5.87 1.87 11.60
C ASN A 23 -4.40 2.28 11.46
N ALA A 24 -3.93 2.69 10.27
CA ALA A 24 -2.59 3.27 10.15
C ALA A 24 -2.52 4.63 10.87
N SER A 25 -1.32 5.05 11.27
CA SER A 25 -1.17 6.35 11.91
C SER A 25 -1.53 7.51 10.98
N ALA A 26 -1.87 8.67 11.55
CA ALA A 26 -2.14 9.88 10.78
C ALA A 26 -0.99 10.23 9.83
N LEU A 27 0.25 10.00 10.27
CA LEU A 27 1.46 10.26 9.49
C LEU A 27 1.53 9.41 8.22
N PHE A 28 1.06 8.16 8.26
CA PHE A 28 0.97 7.33 7.06
C PHE A 28 0.04 7.93 6.00
N TYR A 29 -1.13 8.45 6.40
CA TYR A 29 -2.06 9.07 5.45
C TYR A 29 -1.57 10.41 4.90
N GLU A 30 -0.81 11.16 5.67
CA GLU A 30 -0.21 12.42 5.24
C GLU A 30 0.88 12.21 4.19
N GLU A 31 1.76 11.22 4.40
CA GLU A 31 2.90 10.95 3.53
C GLU A 31 2.55 10.05 2.33
N GLY A 32 1.47 9.28 2.41
CA GLY A 32 1.12 8.28 1.41
C GLY A 32 2.08 7.08 1.41
N LEU A 33 2.13 6.33 0.29
CA LEU A 33 3.02 5.17 0.16
C LEU A 33 4.47 5.60 -0.04
N LEU A 34 5.36 5.00 0.75
CA LEU A 34 6.82 5.20 0.70
C LEU A 34 7.54 3.90 0.35
N VAL A 35 8.78 4.04 -0.14
CA VAL A 35 9.66 2.90 -0.37
C VAL A 35 9.93 2.21 0.96
N GLY A 36 9.80 0.88 0.98
CA GLY A 36 9.93 0.08 2.20
C GLY A 36 8.62 -0.16 2.94
N ASP A 37 7.50 0.43 2.51
CA ASP A 37 6.20 0.07 3.06
C ASP A 37 5.87 -1.38 2.71
N VAL A 38 5.53 -2.14 3.76
CA VAL A 38 4.98 -3.49 3.66
C VAL A 38 3.48 -3.36 3.77
N ILE A 39 2.78 -3.88 2.76
CA ILE A 39 1.33 -3.84 2.65
C ILE A 39 0.79 -5.22 2.28
N THR A 40 -0.44 -5.52 2.67
CA THR A 40 -1.20 -6.65 2.13
C THR A 40 -2.19 -6.17 1.10
N LEU A 41 -2.26 -6.84 -0.05
CA LEU A 41 -3.22 -6.55 -1.10
C LEU A 41 -4.44 -7.44 -0.97
N ASN A 42 -5.63 -6.88 -1.12
CA ASN A 42 -6.87 -7.64 -1.28
C ASN A 42 -7.14 -7.95 -2.76
N GLU A 43 -8.17 -8.76 -3.02
CA GLU A 43 -8.51 -9.21 -4.38
C GLU A 43 -8.95 -8.07 -5.32
N GLU A 44 -9.45 -6.96 -4.76
CA GLU A 44 -9.92 -5.77 -5.48
C GLU A 44 -8.80 -4.75 -5.75
N GLY A 45 -7.58 -5.01 -5.26
CA GLY A 45 -6.44 -4.10 -5.38
C GLY A 45 -6.42 -2.99 -4.32
N GLY A 46 -7.29 -3.03 -3.33
CA GLY A 46 -7.12 -2.28 -2.09
C GLY A 46 -5.96 -2.85 -1.27
N TYR A 47 -5.45 -2.06 -0.33
CA TYR A 47 -4.33 -2.47 0.49
C TYR A 47 -4.48 -2.11 1.97
N ASP A 48 -3.82 -2.90 2.82
CA ASP A 48 -3.64 -2.61 4.23
C ASP A 48 -2.17 -2.38 4.56
N TYR A 49 -1.89 -1.31 5.29
CA TYR A 49 -0.54 -0.97 5.72
C TYR A 49 -0.12 -1.78 6.95
N LEU A 50 1.09 -2.35 6.94
CA LEU A 50 1.62 -3.15 8.04
C LEU A 50 2.78 -2.48 8.79
N PHE A 51 3.79 -1.95 8.09
CA PHE A 51 4.90 -1.17 8.65
C PHE A 51 5.88 -0.80 7.51
N ASN A 52 6.78 0.13 7.76
CA ASN A 52 7.91 0.42 6.88
C ASN A 52 9.18 -0.27 7.40
N ILE A 53 9.84 -1.07 6.56
CA ILE A 53 11.02 -1.88 6.94
C ILE A 53 12.28 -1.04 7.22
N PHE A 54 12.34 0.19 6.74
CA PHE A 54 13.48 1.08 6.95
C PHE A 54 13.34 1.94 8.19
N LEU A 55 12.17 1.92 8.84
CA LEU A 55 11.93 2.66 10.06
C LEU A 55 12.08 1.76 11.29
N PRO A 56 12.47 2.34 12.44
CA PRO A 56 12.41 1.63 13.71
C PRO A 56 10.99 1.13 14.02
N GLU A 57 10.90 0.03 14.76
CA GLU A 57 9.63 -0.56 15.22
C GLU A 57 8.70 0.49 15.86
N ASN A 58 9.25 1.36 16.70
CA ASN A 58 8.50 2.39 17.42
C ASN A 58 8.32 3.72 16.67
N SER A 59 8.60 3.76 15.37
CA SER A 59 8.38 4.96 14.56
C SER A 59 6.91 5.36 14.56
N GLU A 60 6.64 6.66 14.55
CA GLU A 60 5.26 7.18 14.55
C GLU A 60 4.44 6.68 13.36
N ARG A 61 5.10 6.43 12.23
CA ARG A 61 4.49 5.83 11.04
C ARG A 61 4.05 4.38 11.27
N ASN A 62 4.81 3.59 12.02
CA ASN A 62 4.51 2.17 12.29
C ASN A 62 3.60 1.96 13.50
N ARG A 63 3.05 3.03 14.09
CA ARG A 63 2.09 2.92 15.19
C ARG A 63 0.69 2.68 14.65
N PHE A 64 -0.03 1.74 15.27
CA PHE A 64 -1.41 1.36 14.98
C PHE A 64 -2.30 1.61 16.18
#